data_AF-K1U2Q6-F1
#
_entry.id   AF-K1U2Q6-F1
#
_cell.length_a   1.000
_cell.length_b   1.000
_cell.length_c   1.000
_cell.angle_alpha   90.00
_cell.angle_beta   90.00
_cell.angle_gamma   90.00
#
_symmetry.space_group_name_H-M   'P 1'
#
loop_
_entity.id
_entity.type
_entity.pdbx_description
1 polymer ?
#
loop_
_entity_poly.entity_id
_entity_poly.type
_entity_poly.pdbx_seq_one_letter_code
_entity_poly.pdbx_strand_id
1 'polypeptide(L)'
;MNETCCAYNLVKLSKDLNCYNPDNAQYLDYIERTLYNQIIGSLNPDQYQTCYQYAVGLNATKPFGNETPQSTCCGGTGSENHTKYQQSAYFANDHTLWVGLYMPTTLHWKEKGVTIKQDCLWPAQHSAIKITEGEGDFTLKLRVPYWATQGFSIKVNGKEVAKSYQPSTYVELEQKHWKVGDVVEIDMP
;
A
#
# COMPACT_ATOMS: atom_id res chain seq x y z
N MET A 1 -9.47 15.91 17.30
CA MET A 1 -10.28 14.67 17.33
C MET A 1 -10.42 14.22 15.89
N ASN A 2 -10.00 13.00 15.55
CA ASN A 2 -10.04 12.49 14.17
C ASN A 2 -11.05 11.34 14.10
N GLU A 3 -12.14 11.50 13.36
CA GLU A 3 -13.15 10.44 13.21
C GLU A 3 -12.67 9.35 12.24
N THR A 4 -12.87 8.07 12.59
CA THR A 4 -12.46 6.93 11.75
C THR A 4 -13.20 6.89 10.40
N CYS A 5 -14.48 7.23 10.37
CA CYS A 5 -15.27 7.36 9.12
C CYS A 5 -14.65 8.36 8.14
N CYS A 6 -14.13 9.49 8.63
CA CYS A 6 -13.52 10.51 7.77
C CYS A 6 -12.25 9.97 7.11
N ALA A 7 -11.39 9.29 7.89
CA ALA A 7 -10.20 8.65 7.37
C ALA A 7 -10.53 7.54 6.37
N TYR A 8 -11.53 6.70 6.66
CA TYR A 8 -12.05 5.68 5.73
C TYR A 8 -12.43 6.29 4.38
N ASN A 9 -13.24 7.36 4.40
CA ASN A 9 -13.77 7.97 3.18
C ASN A 9 -12.70 8.71 2.40
N LEU A 10 -11.74 9.35 3.07
CA LEU A 10 -10.61 9.99 2.40
C LEU A 10 -9.68 8.96 1.76
N VAL A 11 -9.40 7.82 2.41
CA VAL A 11 -8.63 6.73 1.79
C VAL A 11 -9.35 6.21 0.53
N LYS A 12 -10.67 6.04 0.59
CA LYS A 12 -11.48 5.65 -0.57
C LYS A 12 -11.39 6.69 -1.70
N LEU A 13 -11.56 7.97 -1.38
CA LEU A 13 -11.43 9.06 -2.36
C LEU A 13 -10.02 9.12 -2.97
N SER A 14 -8.97 9.03 -2.15
CA SER A 14 -7.59 9.02 -2.65
C SER A 14 -7.31 7.85 -3.57
N LYS A 15 -7.92 6.68 -3.32
CA LYS A 15 -7.84 5.52 -4.22
C LYS A 15 -8.47 5.85 -5.58
N ASP A 16 -9.66 6.45 -5.58
CA ASP A 16 -10.37 6.79 -6.81
C ASP A 16 -9.63 7.90 -7.60
N LEU A 17 -9.05 8.88 -6.90
CA LEU A 17 -8.20 9.91 -7.50
C LEU A 17 -6.91 9.32 -8.09
N ASN A 18 -6.33 8.30 -7.45
CA ASN A 18 -5.19 7.58 -8.00
C ASN A 18 -5.55 6.84 -9.30
N CYS A 19 -6.74 6.25 -9.40
CA CYS A 19 -7.20 5.66 -10.65
C CYS A 19 -7.30 6.67 -11.80
N TYR A 20 -7.60 7.95 -11.49
CA TYR A 20 -7.64 9.02 -12.48
C TYR A 20 -6.25 9.56 -12.86
N ASN A 21 -5.33 9.65 -11.89
CA ASN A 21 -3.96 10.12 -12.10
C ASN A 21 -2.95 9.22 -11.38
N PRO A 22 -2.64 8.03 -11.94
CA PRO A 22 -1.88 6.98 -11.25
C PRO A 22 -0.39 7.30 -11.08
N ASP A 23 0.15 8.25 -11.84
CA ASP A 23 1.55 8.67 -11.73
C ASP A 23 1.77 9.71 -10.60
N ASN A 24 0.70 10.23 -9.98
CA ASN A 24 0.81 11.06 -8.80
C ASN A 24 0.90 10.23 -7.51
N ALA A 25 2.14 9.94 -7.08
CA ALA A 25 2.40 9.09 -5.92
C ALA A 25 1.91 9.67 -4.57
N GLN A 26 1.58 10.97 -4.51
CA GLN A 26 1.11 11.61 -3.28
C GLN A 26 -0.21 11.02 -2.75
N TYR A 27 -1.05 10.46 -3.65
CA TYR A 27 -2.26 9.75 -3.21
C TYR A 27 -1.91 8.50 -2.41
N LEU A 28 -0.90 7.75 -2.84
CA LEU A 28 -0.44 6.56 -2.12
C LEU A 28 0.35 6.93 -0.86
N ASP A 29 1.05 8.06 -0.84
CA ASP A 29 1.66 8.57 0.40
C ASP A 29 0.61 8.90 1.46
N TYR A 30 -0.52 9.50 1.07
CA TYR A 30 -1.64 9.73 1.96
C TYR A 30 -2.30 8.42 2.42
N ILE A 31 -2.56 7.49 1.48
CA ILE A 31 -3.16 6.20 1.78
C ILE A 31 -2.27 5.41 2.74
N GLU A 32 -0.97 5.28 2.46
CA GLU A 32 0.00 4.58 3.30
C GLU A 32 0.02 5.15 4.72
N ARG A 33 0.18 6.47 4.85
CA ARG A 33 0.21 7.14 6.16
C ARG A 33 -1.08 6.90 6.93
N THR A 34 -2.23 7.02 6.28
CA THR A 34 -3.54 6.86 6.94
C THR A 34 -3.79 5.40 7.31
N LEU A 35 -3.42 4.46 6.44
CA LEU A 35 -3.56 3.02 6.62
C LEU A 35 -2.77 2.53 7.84
N TYR A 36 -1.47 2.79 7.86
CA TYR A 36 -0.56 2.28 8.90
C TYR A 36 -0.68 3.01 10.24
N ASN A 37 -1.27 4.20 10.29
CA ASN A 37 -1.47 4.94 11.53
C ASN A 37 -2.91 4.85 12.05
N GLN A 38 -3.84 5.53 11.38
CA GLN A 38 -5.20 5.70 11.89
C GLN A 38 -6.06 4.47 11.65
N ILE A 39 -6.04 3.88 10.44
CA ILE A 39 -6.91 2.76 10.10
C ILE A 39 -6.55 1.53 10.94
N ILE A 40 -5.31 1.03 10.85
CA ILE A 40 -4.88 -0.13 11.65
C ILE A 40 -4.99 0.17 13.14
N GLY A 41 -4.55 1.35 13.58
CA GLY A 41 -4.59 1.71 15.00
C GLY A 41 -5.99 1.91 15.59
N SER A 42 -7.03 1.99 14.73
CA SER A 42 -8.44 2.13 15.17
C SER A 42 -9.08 0.80 15.56
N LEU A 43 -8.43 -0.34 15.29
CA LEU A 43 -8.88 -1.66 15.72
C LEU A 43 -8.40 -1.94 17.15
N ASN A 44 -9.28 -2.48 17.99
CA ASN A 44 -8.86 -3.11 19.24
C ASN A 44 -8.21 -4.47 18.90
N PRO A 45 -6.96 -4.74 19.33
CA PRO A 45 -6.27 -5.97 18.97
C PRO A 45 -6.86 -7.23 19.61
N ASP A 46 -7.56 -7.09 20.74
CA ASP A 46 -8.01 -8.21 21.58
C ASP A 46 -9.54 -8.39 21.57
N GLN A 47 -10.28 -7.40 21.07
CA GLN A 47 -11.74 -7.38 21.11
C GLN A 47 -12.31 -6.92 19.77
N TYR A 48 -13.52 -7.38 19.45
CA TYR A 48 -14.24 -6.92 18.25
C TYR A 48 -14.79 -5.52 18.45
N GLN A 49 -13.91 -4.52 18.40
CA GLN A 49 -14.23 -3.12 18.64
C GLN A 49 -13.36 -2.22 17.75
N THR A 50 -13.93 -1.09 17.34
CA THR A 50 -13.21 -0.04 16.62
C THR A 50 -13.39 1.31 17.30
N CYS A 51 -12.41 2.20 17.11
CA CYS A 51 -12.48 3.58 17.59
C CYS A 51 -13.51 4.37 16.77
N TYR A 52 -14.35 5.16 17.44
CA TYR A 52 -15.06 6.26 16.79
C TYR A 52 -14.11 7.43 16.55
N GLN A 53 -13.55 7.96 17.64
CA GLN A 53 -12.55 9.03 17.61
C GLN A 53 -11.17 8.44 17.83
N TYR A 54 -10.27 8.69 16.88
CA TYR A 54 -8.86 8.43 17.03
C TYR A 54 -8.22 9.59 17.78
N ALA A 55 -7.97 9.38 19.07
CA ALA A 55 -7.40 10.38 19.95
C ALA A 55 -5.87 10.44 19.79
N VAL A 56 -5.35 11.65 19.51
CA VAL A 56 -3.92 11.95 19.47
C VAL A 56 -3.71 13.15 20.38
N GLY A 57 -2.89 12.99 21.42
CA GLY A 57 -2.63 14.04 22.39
C GLY A 57 -1.94 13.51 23.66
N LEU A 58 -1.39 14.42 24.46
CA LEU A 58 -0.80 14.09 25.75
C LEU A 58 -1.86 13.46 26.66
N ASN A 59 -1.53 12.31 27.25
CA ASN A 59 -2.42 11.54 28.13
C ASN A 59 -3.78 11.17 27.51
N ALA A 60 -3.86 11.10 26.18
CA ALA A 60 -5.05 10.63 25.49
C ALA A 60 -5.12 9.10 25.51
N THR A 61 -6.32 8.56 25.74
CA THR A 61 -6.60 7.13 25.59
C THR A 61 -7.49 6.93 24.37
N LYS A 62 -7.27 5.86 23.60
CA LYS A 62 -8.16 5.48 22.50
C LYS A 62 -9.44 4.89 23.08
N PRO A 63 -10.61 5.55 22.93
CA PRO A 63 -11.85 4.95 23.35
C PRO A 63 -12.29 3.89 22.32
N PHE A 64 -12.36 2.65 22.76
CA PHE A 64 -13.05 1.59 22.04
C PHE A 64 -14.45 1.48 22.63
N GLY A 65 -15.48 1.61 21.81
CA GLY A 65 -16.86 1.75 22.32
C GLY A 65 -17.93 1.13 21.42
N ASN A 66 -17.53 0.42 20.37
CA ASN A 66 -18.43 -0.16 19.39
C ASN A 66 -18.41 -1.69 19.46
N GLU A 67 -18.81 -2.27 20.59
CA GLU A 67 -19.00 -3.74 20.71
C GLU A 67 -20.04 -4.26 19.71
N THR A 68 -20.98 -3.40 19.33
CA THR A 68 -21.94 -3.60 18.25
C THR A 68 -21.64 -2.61 17.12
N PRO A 69 -20.98 -3.04 16.03
CA PRO A 69 -20.58 -2.19 14.91
C PRO A 69 -21.71 -1.34 14.33
N GLN A 70 -22.94 -1.87 14.32
CA GLN A 70 -24.13 -1.19 13.82
C GLN A 70 -24.59 0.00 14.67
N SER A 71 -24.03 0.20 15.87
CA SER A 71 -24.47 1.26 16.78
C SER A 71 -23.91 2.63 16.43
N THR A 72 -22.88 2.73 15.59
CA THR A 72 -22.31 4.01 15.15
C THR A 72 -21.82 3.96 13.69
N CYS A 73 -21.74 5.11 13.03
CA CYS A 73 -21.14 5.23 11.69
C CYS A 73 -19.71 4.64 11.64
N CYS A 74 -18.89 4.92 12.66
CA CYS A 74 -17.52 4.43 12.75
C CYS A 74 -17.44 2.94 13.07
N GLY A 75 -18.43 2.37 13.76
CA GLY A 75 -18.52 0.94 13.95
C GLY A 75 -18.70 0.22 12.62
N GLY A 76 -19.62 0.73 11.77
CA GLY A 76 -19.86 0.21 10.42
C GLY A 76 -18.64 0.34 9.51
N THR A 77 -18.15 1.56 9.28
CA THR A 77 -16.97 1.78 8.41
C THR A 77 -15.69 1.18 8.97
N GLY A 78 -15.53 1.17 10.30
CA GLY A 78 -14.44 0.50 11.00
C GLY A 78 -14.42 -0.99 10.73
N SER A 79 -15.58 -1.66 10.73
CA SER A 79 -15.66 -3.09 10.38
C SER A 79 -15.26 -3.37 8.94
N GLU A 80 -15.55 -2.45 8.01
CA GLU A 80 -15.13 -2.57 6.62
C GLU A 80 -13.64 -2.31 6.39
N ASN A 81 -12.97 -1.51 7.24
CA ASN A 81 -11.56 -1.15 7.04
C ASN A 81 -10.64 -2.36 6.95
N HIS A 82 -10.88 -3.34 7.83
CA HIS A 82 -9.94 -4.43 8.09
C HIS A 82 -10.10 -5.62 7.13
N THR A 83 -11.01 -5.54 6.16
CA THR A 83 -11.22 -6.57 5.12
C THR A 83 -10.47 -6.26 3.82
N LYS A 84 -9.81 -5.10 3.72
CA LYS A 84 -9.35 -4.54 2.44
C LYS A 84 -8.00 -3.83 2.50
N TYR A 85 -7.09 -4.27 3.36
CA TYR A 85 -5.76 -3.66 3.50
C TYR A 85 -4.97 -3.61 2.19
N GLN A 86 -5.10 -4.63 1.35
CA GLN A 86 -4.35 -4.77 0.11
C GLN A 86 -4.96 -4.01 -1.08
N GLN A 87 -6.10 -3.35 -0.93
CA GLN A 87 -6.88 -2.78 -2.06
C GLN A 87 -6.15 -1.68 -2.85
N SER A 88 -5.04 -1.15 -2.32
CA SER A 88 -4.19 -0.13 -2.95
C SER A 88 -2.74 -0.58 -3.08
N ALA A 89 -2.45 -1.88 -2.89
CA ALA A 89 -1.13 -2.44 -3.11
C ALA A 89 -0.70 -2.33 -4.58
N TYR A 90 -1.66 -2.52 -5.50
CA TYR A 90 -1.44 -2.47 -6.93
C TYR A 90 -2.54 -1.69 -7.65
N PHE A 91 -2.15 -1.00 -8.72
CA PHE A 91 -3.06 -0.48 -9.74
C PHE A 91 -2.55 -0.93 -11.10
N ALA A 92 -3.45 -1.22 -12.03
CA ALA A 92 -3.06 -1.74 -13.34
C ALA A 92 -3.93 -1.18 -14.45
N ASN A 93 -3.35 -1.08 -15.64
CA ASN A 93 -4.04 -0.97 -16.92
C ASN A 93 -3.48 -2.03 -17.89
N ASP A 94 -3.87 -1.97 -19.16
CA ASP A 94 -3.49 -2.97 -20.16
C ASP A 94 -1.98 -3.15 -20.36
N HIS A 95 -1.15 -2.17 -19.98
CA HIS A 95 0.29 -2.19 -20.24
C HIS A 95 1.16 -1.89 -19.03
N THR A 96 0.60 -1.45 -17.91
CA THR A 96 1.37 -0.94 -16.76
C THR A 96 0.81 -1.47 -15.46
N LEU A 97 1.71 -1.89 -14.58
CA LEU A 97 1.45 -2.21 -13.18
C LEU A 97 2.16 -1.17 -12.31
N TRP A 98 1.39 -0.42 -11.52
CA TRP A 98 1.90 0.44 -10.46
C TRP A 98 1.88 -0.34 -9.15
N VAL A 99 3.04 -0.44 -8.50
CA VAL A 99 3.17 -0.96 -7.14
C VAL A 99 3.07 0.22 -6.18
N GLY A 100 1.93 0.33 -5.51
CA GLY A 100 1.59 1.45 -4.64
C GLY A 100 2.00 1.23 -3.19
N LEU A 101 1.77 0.04 -2.62
CA LEU A 101 2.12 -0.26 -1.23
C LEU A 101 3.06 -1.46 -1.14
N TYR A 102 4.04 -1.36 -0.26
CA TYR A 102 4.97 -2.43 0.01
C TYR A 102 4.47 -3.29 1.20
N MET A 103 3.97 -4.48 0.90
CA MET A 103 3.34 -5.38 1.89
C MET A 103 3.26 -6.83 1.34
N PRO A 104 3.00 -7.85 2.19
CA PRO A 104 2.98 -9.23 1.73
C PRO A 104 1.71 -9.51 0.93
N THR A 105 1.88 -9.84 -0.36
CA THR A 105 0.76 -10.05 -1.29
C THR A 105 1.09 -11.09 -2.36
N THR A 106 0.05 -11.74 -2.88
CA THR A 106 0.11 -12.48 -4.14
C THR A 106 -0.92 -11.87 -5.09
N LEU A 107 -0.45 -11.32 -6.20
CA LEU A 107 -1.27 -10.79 -7.28
C LEU A 107 -1.37 -11.83 -8.39
N HIS A 108 -2.59 -12.28 -8.67
CA HIS A 108 -2.90 -13.12 -9.84
C HIS A 108 -3.41 -12.23 -10.97
N TRP A 109 -2.54 -11.85 -11.90
CA TRP A 109 -2.89 -10.97 -13.01
C TRP A 109 -3.27 -11.79 -14.25
N LYS A 110 -4.52 -12.25 -14.27
CA LYS A 110 -5.04 -13.22 -15.26
C LYS A 110 -4.94 -12.71 -16.69
N GLU A 111 -5.21 -11.42 -16.89
CA GLU A 111 -5.18 -10.77 -18.21
C GLU A 111 -3.78 -10.77 -18.81
N LYS A 112 -2.74 -10.80 -17.98
CA LYS A 112 -1.33 -10.91 -18.39
C LYS A 112 -0.76 -12.31 -18.28
N GLY A 113 -1.51 -13.27 -17.72
CA GLY A 113 -1.04 -14.63 -17.51
C GLY A 113 0.12 -14.75 -16.51
N VAL A 114 0.27 -13.80 -15.58
CA VAL A 114 1.38 -13.79 -14.60
C VAL A 114 0.89 -13.81 -13.16
N THR A 115 1.63 -14.49 -12.28
CA THR A 115 1.48 -14.38 -10.82
C THR A 115 2.70 -13.64 -10.25
N ILE A 116 2.44 -12.59 -9.49
CA ILE A 116 3.45 -11.74 -8.87
C ILE A 116 3.32 -11.84 -7.35
N LYS A 117 4.38 -12.28 -6.68
CA LYS A 117 4.45 -12.35 -5.23
C LYS A 117 5.31 -11.23 -4.68
N GLN A 118 4.85 -10.57 -3.62
CA GLN A 118 5.63 -9.63 -2.85
C GLN A 118 5.90 -10.19 -1.46
N ASP A 119 7.17 -10.29 -1.10
CA ASP A 119 7.63 -10.60 0.25
C ASP A 119 8.12 -9.28 0.88
N CYS A 120 7.35 -8.73 1.84
CA CYS A 120 7.70 -7.50 2.54
C CYS A 120 7.07 -7.53 3.93
N LEU A 121 7.89 -7.62 4.98
CA LEU A 121 7.42 -7.62 6.37
C LEU A 121 7.54 -6.24 6.98
N TRP A 122 6.69 -5.93 7.95
CA TRP A 122 6.82 -4.71 8.75
C TRP A 122 7.94 -4.86 9.79
N PRO A 123 8.81 -3.85 10.02
CA PRO A 123 8.90 -2.57 9.30
C PRO A 123 9.46 -2.81 7.89
N ALA A 124 8.82 -2.23 6.87
CA ALA A 124 9.07 -2.48 5.45
C ALA A 124 10.44 -1.97 4.94
N GLN A 125 11.54 -2.44 5.54
CA GLN A 125 12.91 -2.07 5.21
C GLN A 125 13.39 -2.75 3.93
N HIS A 126 12.79 -3.89 3.59
CA HIS A 126 13.11 -4.65 2.38
C HIS A 126 11.84 -5.26 1.80
N SER A 127 11.66 -5.12 0.49
CA SER A 127 10.61 -5.77 -0.28
C SER A 127 11.21 -6.50 -1.47
N ALA A 128 10.82 -7.76 -1.67
CA ALA A 128 11.16 -8.55 -2.85
C ALA A 128 9.90 -8.88 -3.64
N ILE A 129 9.81 -8.36 -4.86
CA ILE A 129 8.73 -8.62 -5.82
C ILE A 129 9.24 -9.65 -6.84
N LYS A 130 8.55 -10.79 -6.92
CA LYS A 130 8.97 -11.95 -7.71
C LYS A 130 7.87 -12.35 -8.67
N ILE A 131 8.24 -12.63 -9.92
CA ILE A 131 7.36 -13.33 -10.85
C ILE A 131 7.43 -14.82 -10.53
N THR A 132 6.35 -15.39 -10.04
CA THR A 132 6.32 -16.80 -9.60
C THR A 132 5.69 -17.73 -10.61
N GLU A 133 4.85 -17.22 -11.51
CA GLU A 133 4.23 -17.99 -12.59
C GLU A 133 4.07 -17.14 -13.86
N GLY A 134 4.19 -17.78 -15.02
CA GLY A 134 3.98 -17.18 -16.33
C GLY A 134 5.08 -16.23 -16.81
N GLU A 135 4.79 -15.56 -17.92
CA GLU A 135 5.59 -14.48 -18.49
C GLU A 135 4.70 -13.50 -19.25
N GLY A 136 5.13 -12.26 -19.42
CA GLY A 136 4.36 -11.26 -20.15
C GLY A 136 5.05 -9.91 -20.27
N ASP A 137 4.54 -9.11 -21.20
CA ASP A 137 5.03 -7.75 -21.46
C ASP A 137 4.17 -6.69 -20.77
N PHE A 138 4.80 -5.95 -19.87
CA PHE A 138 4.22 -4.80 -19.18
C PHE A 138 5.30 -3.91 -18.55
N THR A 139 4.97 -2.63 -18.41
CA THR A 139 5.75 -1.68 -17.62
C THR A 139 5.48 -1.90 -16.14
N LEU A 140 6.54 -2.01 -15.34
CA LEU A 140 6.44 -2.00 -13.88
C LEU A 140 6.87 -0.62 -13.37
N LYS A 141 5.99 0.03 -12.59
CA LYS A 141 6.24 1.32 -11.92
C LYS A 141 6.24 1.12 -10.41
N LEU A 142 7.29 1.58 -9.74
CA LEU A 142 7.51 1.39 -8.30
C LEU A 142 7.45 2.73 -7.58
N ARG A 143 6.58 2.85 -6.57
CA ARG A 143 6.48 4.10 -5.80
C ARG A 143 7.76 4.32 -4.98
N VAL A 144 8.26 5.54 -4.97
CA VAL A 144 9.23 6.03 -4.00
C VAL A 144 8.47 6.76 -2.90
N PRO A 145 8.34 6.22 -1.67
CA PRO A 145 7.55 6.84 -0.62
C PRO A 145 8.07 8.22 -0.20
N TYR A 146 7.19 9.12 0.22
CA TYR A 146 7.59 10.47 0.67
C TYR A 146 8.65 10.49 1.79
N TRP A 147 8.67 9.45 2.64
CA TRP A 147 9.58 9.33 3.78
C TRP A 147 10.95 8.76 3.39
N ALA A 148 11.07 8.15 2.22
CA ALA A 148 12.28 7.48 1.75
C ALA A 148 13.29 8.49 1.15
N THR A 149 13.79 9.40 1.99
CA THR A 149 14.65 10.52 1.58
C THR A 149 16.12 10.14 1.36
N GLN A 150 16.59 9.08 2.03
CA GLN A 150 17.94 8.52 1.90
C GLN A 150 17.88 7.00 2.04
N GLY A 151 18.81 6.25 1.46
CA GLY A 151 18.88 4.80 1.63
C GLY A 151 17.84 3.99 0.82
N PHE A 152 17.04 4.64 -0.02
CA PHE A 152 16.13 3.94 -0.94
C PHE A 152 16.91 3.40 -2.15
N SER A 153 16.74 2.12 -2.47
CA SER A 153 17.36 1.52 -3.66
C SER A 153 16.45 0.51 -4.35
N ILE A 154 16.61 0.35 -5.66
CA ILE A 154 15.91 -0.67 -6.45
C ILE A 154 16.92 -1.45 -7.26
N LYS A 155 16.82 -2.78 -7.20
CA LYS A 155 17.58 -3.71 -8.04
C LYS A 155 16.64 -4.61 -8.84
N VAL A 156 16.95 -4.81 -10.11
CA VAL A 156 16.28 -5.81 -10.96
C VAL A 156 17.29 -6.90 -11.26
N ASN A 157 16.99 -8.13 -10.84
CA ASN A 157 17.88 -9.29 -10.99
C ASN A 157 19.33 -8.98 -10.51
N GLY A 158 19.44 -8.30 -9.35
CA GLY A 158 20.70 -7.92 -8.72
C GLY A 158 21.40 -6.68 -9.30
N LYS A 159 20.85 -6.03 -10.35
CA LYS A 159 21.43 -4.83 -10.96
C LYS A 159 20.70 -3.57 -10.49
N GLU A 160 21.44 -2.58 -10.00
CA GLU A 160 20.88 -1.29 -9.60
C GLU A 160 20.22 -0.56 -10.77
N VAL A 161 19.05 0.03 -10.53
CA VAL A 161 18.28 0.77 -11.53
C VAL A 161 18.76 2.22 -11.68
N ALA A 162 19.07 2.90 -10.57
CA ALA A 162 19.53 4.28 -10.57
C ALA A 162 20.32 4.62 -9.30
N LYS A 163 21.08 5.72 -9.34
CA LYS A 163 21.88 6.21 -8.20
C LYS A 163 21.08 6.98 -7.15
N SER A 164 19.91 7.51 -7.54
CA SER A 164 19.09 8.35 -6.67
C SER A 164 17.65 8.33 -7.13
N TYR A 165 16.74 8.51 -6.17
CA TYR A 165 15.31 8.47 -6.40
C TYR A 165 14.64 9.71 -5.79
N GLN A 166 13.56 10.18 -6.40
CA GLN A 166 12.82 11.33 -5.91
C GLN A 166 11.65 10.85 -5.05
N PRO A 167 11.53 11.26 -3.77
CA PRO A 167 10.37 10.93 -2.95
C PRO A 167 9.05 11.39 -3.58
N SER A 168 7.95 10.70 -3.28
CA SER A 168 6.62 10.98 -3.82
C SER A 168 6.53 10.89 -5.35
N THR A 169 7.27 9.96 -5.95
CA THR A 169 7.25 9.69 -7.41
C THR A 169 7.11 8.19 -7.69
N TYR A 170 7.04 7.84 -8.98
CA TYR A 170 7.18 6.47 -9.46
C TYR A 170 8.45 6.31 -10.29
N VAL A 171 9.15 5.20 -10.09
CA VAL A 171 10.25 4.75 -10.95
C VAL A 171 9.70 3.78 -11.95
N GLU A 172 9.79 4.13 -13.23
CA GLU A 172 9.50 3.21 -14.32
C GLU A 172 10.72 2.33 -14.61
N LEU A 173 10.54 1.01 -14.61
CA LEU A 173 11.60 0.08 -14.97
C LEU A 173 11.75 -0.02 -16.50
N GLU A 174 13.01 -0.10 -16.94
CA GLU A 174 13.36 -0.29 -18.35
C GLU A 174 12.97 -1.68 -18.85
N GLN A 175 13.07 -2.71 -18.00
CA GLN A 175 12.64 -4.08 -18.33
C GLN A 175 11.12 -4.11 -18.54
N LYS A 176 10.69 -4.50 -19.74
CA LYS A 176 9.28 -4.62 -20.13
C LYS A 176 8.80 -6.07 -20.22
N HIS A 177 9.72 -7.00 -20.48
CA HIS A 177 9.41 -8.42 -20.51
C HIS A 177 9.73 -9.05 -19.16
N TRP A 178 8.74 -9.67 -18.52
CA TRP A 178 8.85 -10.28 -17.20
C TRP A 178 8.51 -11.75 -17.29
N LYS A 179 9.30 -12.61 -16.65
CA LYS A 179 9.09 -14.06 -16.63
C LYS A 179 9.37 -14.64 -15.25
N VAL A 180 8.90 -15.86 -15.03
CA VAL A 180 9.22 -16.66 -13.84
C VAL A 180 10.69 -16.54 -13.46
N GLY A 181 10.92 -16.25 -12.19
CA GLY A 181 12.25 -16.13 -11.61
C GLY A 181 12.84 -14.72 -11.65
N ASP A 182 12.25 -13.78 -12.40
CA ASP A 182 12.63 -12.38 -12.30
C ASP A 182 12.28 -11.83 -10.91
N VAL A 183 13.22 -11.06 -10.35
CA VAL A 183 13.13 -10.47 -9.02
C VAL A 183 13.43 -8.98 -9.06
N VAL A 184 12.59 -8.20 -8.40
CA VAL A 184 12.83 -6.80 -8.09
C VAL A 184 12.95 -6.63 -6.59
N GLU A 185 14.10 -6.15 -6.14
CA GLU A 185 14.41 -5.89 -4.74
C GLU A 185 14.34 -4.39 -4.49
N ILE A 186 13.67 -4.00 -3.41
CA ILE A 186 13.55 -2.62 -2.95
C ILE A 186 14.06 -2.57 -1.52
N ASP A 187 15.11 -1.79 -1.29
CA ASP A 187 15.57 -1.46 0.06
C ASP A 187 15.07 -0.06 0.42
N MET A 188 14.57 0.09 1.64
CA MET A 188 13.96 1.31 2.18
C MET A 188 14.61 1.64 3.54
N PRO A 189 14.75 2.94 3.89
CA PRO A 189 15.36 3.37 5.16
C PRO A 189 14.57 2.97 6.41
#